data_AF-A0ABD3X7M6-F1
#
_entry.id   AF-A0ABD3X7M6-F1
#
_cell.length_a   1.000
_cell.length_b   1.000
_cell.length_c   1.000
_cell.angle_alpha   90.00
_cell.angle_beta   90.00
_cell.angle_gamma   90.00
#
_symmetry.space_group_name_H-M   'P 1'
#
loop_
_entity.id
_entity.type
_entity.pdbx_description
1 polymer ?
#
loop_
_entity_poly.entity_id
_entity_poly.type
_entity_poly.pdbx_seq_one_letter_code
_entity_poly.pdbx_strand_id
1 'polypeptide(L)'
;MIWIRFTFGICLGILTYLPVSSLPARSLHDTFGSLRSQRSLQTLEFVWPQSVQWASINRNRGVSEDTATLRSHGSVEERSLQSSYNTRLPDLTSKSTEAQLRFKRKSSHIINEITGKQSESVVYLDSKAKKLVINESGNDTFGEFSQKDQTSIDKAVFFTRNDVNYQDAINIVTNPNKTVDVVTDHSILFDNIFWSTYIEDACPSGFSIEDQEMWKEKARNAKIVKIEEGCGRMQNRLLTFHDSRKACARYRLNVEQIQGDIFSYYLGKLLGMNNIPPSTLQLVNVKSSQWSMVENQIATSQWAEDKPFVLTRWIDGLNPAYIPHEFREQNNKGLQPASDNLKQKTKTELCELLQWSDLIIFDYLTVNLDRVVNNMFNKQWNDQMMNRPAHNLEKSSDGHLVFLDNESGLFHGYRLLDKYSPFHQVLLDSLCVFRKSTIDNIGRLVKSESIGDELQKLFVANEPLFRYIPKLQKKNVKILNERLLDIYRQVQRCYSLYNKK
;
A
#
# COMPACT_ATOMS: atom_id res chain seq x y z
N MET A 1 12.33 37.95 -69.70
CA MET A 1 13.36 37.96 -68.64
C MET A 1 12.71 37.38 -67.39
N ILE A 2 12.95 36.10 -67.10
CA ILE A 2 13.92 35.58 -66.11
C ILE A 2 13.28 35.52 -64.71
N TRP A 3 13.19 34.44 -63.92
CA TRP A 3 13.58 33.00 -63.91
C TRP A 3 12.70 32.36 -62.79
N ILE A 4 12.00 31.21 -62.98
CA ILE A 4 12.38 29.81 -62.63
C ILE A 4 12.47 29.55 -61.10
N ARG A 5 11.96 28.49 -60.45
CA ARG A 5 11.08 27.31 -60.64
C ARG A 5 10.99 26.66 -59.24
N PHE A 6 9.90 25.98 -58.86
CA PHE A 6 9.93 24.58 -58.38
C PHE A 6 8.49 24.08 -58.13
N THR A 7 7.99 23.28 -59.07
CA THR A 7 6.88 22.35 -58.91
C THR A 7 7.33 20.98 -59.42
N PHE A 8 6.75 19.94 -58.80
CA PHE A 8 6.58 18.53 -59.20
C PHE A 8 7.23 17.46 -58.33
N GLY A 9 6.39 16.52 -57.85
CA GLY A 9 6.79 15.19 -57.38
C GLY A 9 5.83 14.51 -56.42
N ILE A 10 4.58 14.25 -56.84
CA ILE A 10 3.56 13.45 -56.13
C ILE A 10 3.82 11.94 -56.35
N CYS A 11 3.58 11.13 -55.31
CA CYS A 11 3.27 9.68 -55.28
C CYS A 11 4.24 8.67 -55.94
N LEU A 12 4.88 7.82 -55.11
CA LEU A 12 4.85 6.34 -55.21
C LEU A 12 5.63 5.73 -54.03
N GLY A 13 5.02 4.84 -53.25
CA GLY A 13 5.70 4.18 -52.12
C GLY A 13 4.83 3.22 -51.31
N ILE A 14 3.98 2.44 -51.97
CA ILE A 14 3.26 1.29 -51.40
C ILE A 14 3.53 0.10 -52.33
N LEU A 15 3.80 -1.08 -51.75
CA LEU A 15 4.08 -2.40 -52.34
C LEU A 15 5.56 -2.74 -52.60
N THR A 16 6.17 -3.47 -51.66
CA THR A 16 6.76 -4.82 -51.89
C THR A 16 7.38 -5.36 -50.59
N TYR A 17 6.65 -6.22 -49.89
CA TYR A 17 7.20 -7.21 -48.96
C TYR A 17 6.57 -8.55 -49.32
N LEU A 18 7.37 -9.46 -49.88
CA LEU A 18 7.07 -10.89 -49.95
C LEU A 18 8.29 -11.68 -49.45
N PRO A 19 8.07 -12.86 -48.83
CA PRO A 19 9.12 -13.64 -48.18
C PRO A 19 9.81 -14.59 -49.16
N VAL A 20 11.10 -14.86 -48.93
CA VAL A 20 11.84 -15.92 -49.62
C VAL A 20 12.19 -17.03 -48.64
N SER A 21 11.89 -18.26 -49.06
CA SER A 21 12.07 -19.53 -48.38
C SER A 21 13.40 -20.21 -48.74
N SER A 22 14.06 -20.78 -47.72
CA SER A 22 14.77 -22.08 -47.63
C SER A 22 15.94 -22.49 -48.56
N LEU A 23 17.07 -22.82 -47.87
CA LEU A 23 18.08 -23.92 -48.06
C LEU A 23 19.31 -23.71 -48.99
N PRO A 24 20.44 -24.48 -48.83
CA PRO A 24 21.01 -25.17 -47.65
C PRO A 24 22.54 -24.97 -47.43
N ALA A 25 23.02 -25.60 -46.35
CA ALA A 25 24.36 -25.75 -45.76
C ALA A 25 25.63 -25.76 -46.64
N ARG A 26 26.72 -25.21 -46.08
CA ARG A 26 28.07 -25.81 -46.13
C ARG A 26 28.95 -25.39 -44.95
N SER A 27 29.59 -26.39 -44.35
CA SER A 27 30.62 -26.31 -43.32
C SER A 27 31.91 -25.67 -43.83
N LEU A 28 32.67 -25.02 -42.95
CA LEU A 28 34.13 -25.10 -42.95
C LEU A 28 34.69 -24.86 -41.54
N HIS A 29 35.61 -25.75 -41.20
CA HIS A 29 36.38 -25.93 -39.98
C HIS A 29 37.36 -24.76 -39.69
N ASP A 30 37.67 -24.61 -38.39
CA ASP A 30 38.93 -24.22 -37.71
C ASP A 30 39.72 -23.00 -38.23
N THR A 31 40.26 -22.10 -37.40
CA THR A 31 41.39 -22.39 -36.50
C THR A 31 41.67 -21.18 -35.58
N PHE A 32 41.90 -21.46 -34.29
CA PHE A 32 42.74 -20.79 -33.28
C PHE A 32 42.97 -19.26 -33.22
N GLY A 33 42.89 -18.71 -32.00
CA GLY A 33 43.60 -17.47 -31.65
C GLY A 33 43.19 -16.81 -30.33
N SER A 34 43.68 -17.35 -29.22
CA SER A 34 43.78 -16.64 -27.93
C SER A 34 44.43 -15.27 -28.12
N LEU A 35 43.81 -14.19 -27.61
CA LEU A 35 44.54 -13.01 -27.15
C LEU A 35 43.72 -12.24 -26.09
N ARG A 36 44.44 -11.98 -25.01
CA ARG A 36 44.07 -11.34 -23.76
C ARG A 36 44.14 -9.81 -23.96
N SER A 37 43.20 -9.09 -23.35
CA SER A 37 43.34 -7.69 -22.88
C SER A 37 43.58 -6.59 -23.93
N GLN A 38 42.61 -5.69 -24.10
CA GLN A 38 42.74 -4.29 -23.68
C GLN A 38 41.42 -3.51 -23.83
N ARG A 39 41.10 -2.74 -22.79
CA ARG A 39 40.03 -1.74 -22.78
C ARG A 39 40.44 -0.55 -23.65
N SER A 40 39.55 -0.09 -24.52
CA SER A 40 39.45 1.32 -24.89
C SER A 40 37.99 1.67 -25.16
N LEU A 41 37.44 2.51 -24.29
CA LEU A 41 36.11 3.11 -24.42
C LEU A 41 36.11 4.08 -25.61
N GLN A 42 35.28 3.82 -26.61
CA GLN A 42 34.84 4.84 -27.55
C GLN A 42 33.42 5.27 -27.16
N THR A 43 33.31 6.52 -26.76
CA THR A 43 32.08 7.26 -26.49
C THR A 43 31.29 7.44 -27.78
N LEU A 44 30.12 6.83 -27.87
CA LEU A 44 29.09 7.17 -28.84
C LEU A 44 28.21 8.27 -28.23
N GLU A 45 28.35 9.49 -28.75
CA GLU A 45 27.46 10.61 -28.47
C GLU A 45 26.08 10.32 -29.08
N PHE A 46 25.04 10.34 -28.26
CA PHE A 46 23.66 10.23 -28.69
C PHE A 46 22.97 11.58 -28.43
N VAL A 47 22.66 12.29 -29.51
CA VAL A 47 21.94 13.58 -29.49
C VAL A 47 20.44 13.30 -29.35
N TRP A 48 19.83 13.78 -28.26
CA TRP A 48 18.37 13.74 -28.07
C TRP A 48 17.72 15.10 -28.40
N PRO A 49 16.51 15.12 -28.97
CA PRO A 49 15.80 16.35 -29.30
C PRO A 49 15.38 17.12 -28.06
N GLN A 50 15.52 18.45 -28.11
CA GLN A 50 15.13 19.37 -27.06
C GLN A 50 13.60 19.44 -26.87
N SER A 51 13.21 19.50 -25.59
CA SER A 51 12.01 20.12 -25.02
C SER A 51 10.62 19.74 -25.56
N VAL A 52 9.91 18.91 -24.80
CA VAL A 52 8.44 19.01 -24.70
C VAL A 52 8.13 19.69 -23.37
N GLN A 53 7.61 20.92 -23.44
CA GLN A 53 7.09 21.64 -22.28
C GLN A 53 5.86 20.92 -21.73
N TRP A 54 5.88 20.58 -20.45
CA TRP A 54 4.70 20.11 -19.74
C TRP A 54 3.80 21.30 -19.41
N ALA A 55 2.67 21.39 -20.12
CA ALA A 55 1.61 22.34 -19.78
C ALA A 55 0.95 21.91 -18.46
N SER A 56 1.12 22.72 -17.43
CA SER A 56 0.34 22.66 -16.20
C SER A 56 -1.13 23.04 -16.50
N ILE A 57 -2.04 22.07 -16.42
CA ILE A 57 -3.48 22.36 -16.49
C ILE A 57 -3.91 22.93 -15.14
N ASN A 58 -4.02 24.25 -15.08
CA ASN A 58 -4.71 24.98 -14.03
C ASN A 58 -6.21 24.62 -14.07
N ARG A 59 -6.73 24.05 -12.99
CA ARG A 59 -8.18 23.92 -12.78
C ARG A 59 -8.73 25.26 -12.31
N ASN A 60 -9.14 26.12 -13.24
CA ASN A 60 -10.00 27.26 -12.90
C ASN A 60 -11.48 26.85 -13.02
N ARG A 61 -12.21 27.07 -11.91
CA ARG A 61 -13.66 27.05 -11.83
C ARG A 61 -14.20 28.17 -12.73
N GLY A 62 -14.96 27.81 -13.76
CA GLY A 62 -15.85 28.75 -14.45
C GLY A 62 -17.18 28.82 -13.69
N VAL A 63 -17.41 29.92 -12.99
CA VAL A 63 -18.74 30.38 -12.61
C VAL A 63 -19.10 31.44 -13.66
N SER A 64 -20.15 31.19 -14.43
CA SER A 64 -20.70 32.16 -15.38
C SER A 64 -21.48 33.23 -14.63
N GLU A 65 -21.02 34.47 -14.68
CA GLU A 65 -21.85 35.66 -14.48
C GLU A 65 -22.55 35.97 -15.80
N ASP A 66 -23.88 36.00 -15.78
CA ASP A 66 -24.68 36.78 -16.72
C ASP A 66 -25.57 37.73 -15.89
N THR A 67 -25.36 39.02 -16.12
CA THR A 67 -26.09 40.15 -15.54
C THR A 67 -27.36 40.47 -16.32
N ALA A 68 -28.51 40.66 -15.64
CA ALA A 68 -29.53 41.65 -16.01
C ALA A 68 -30.60 41.87 -14.90
N THR A 69 -30.46 42.99 -14.19
CA THR A 69 -31.48 44.01 -13.81
C THR A 69 -32.99 43.68 -13.78
N LEU A 70 -33.65 43.90 -12.61
CA LEU A 70 -34.63 44.99 -12.31
C LEU A 70 -35.63 44.64 -11.17
N ARG A 71 -35.77 45.59 -10.20
CA ARG A 71 -36.95 45.95 -9.35
C ARG A 71 -37.55 44.83 -8.45
N SER A 72 -38.05 45.03 -7.24
CA SER A 72 -38.44 46.20 -6.42
C SER A 72 -38.79 45.71 -5.00
N HIS A 73 -38.66 46.61 -4.00
CA HIS A 73 -39.46 46.74 -2.76
C HIS A 73 -39.67 45.57 -1.80
N GLY A 74 -39.40 45.83 -0.50
CA GLY A 74 -39.99 45.07 0.60
C GLY A 74 -39.19 45.16 1.91
N SER A 75 -39.35 46.27 2.63
CA SER A 75 -39.00 46.43 4.04
C SER A 75 -39.78 45.45 4.94
N VAL A 76 -39.12 44.79 5.90
CA VAL A 76 -39.69 44.50 7.23
C VAL A 76 -38.56 44.45 8.27
N GLU A 77 -38.78 45.22 9.34
CA GLU A 77 -37.99 45.35 10.55
C GLU A 77 -38.08 44.13 11.50
N GLU A 78 -37.12 44.14 12.43
CA GLU A 78 -37.28 43.90 13.87
C GLU A 78 -36.78 42.59 14.53
N ARG A 79 -35.91 42.85 15.53
CA ARG A 79 -35.73 42.23 16.85
C ARG A 79 -34.65 41.15 17.04
N SER A 80 -33.47 41.67 17.40
CA SER A 80 -32.81 41.51 18.72
C SER A 80 -33.13 40.26 19.56
N LEU A 81 -32.08 39.55 19.96
CA LEU A 81 -31.88 39.14 21.36
C LEU A 81 -30.38 38.98 21.61
N GLN A 82 -29.82 39.96 22.31
CA GLN A 82 -28.55 39.85 23.03
C GLN A 82 -28.78 38.99 24.28
N SER A 83 -27.83 38.11 24.58
CA SER A 83 -27.56 37.70 25.96
C SER A 83 -26.06 37.48 26.13
N SER A 84 -25.47 38.44 26.82
CA SER A 84 -24.15 38.43 27.41
C SER A 84 -24.07 37.47 28.59
N TYR A 85 -22.99 36.68 28.69
CA TYR A 85 -22.37 36.39 29.98
C TYR A 85 -20.85 36.28 29.81
N ASN A 86 -20.16 37.31 30.29
CA ASN A 86 -18.77 37.26 30.70
C ASN A 86 -18.71 36.49 32.03
N THR A 87 -17.81 35.51 32.16
CA THR A 87 -17.13 35.25 33.44
C THR A 87 -15.83 34.46 33.24
N ARG A 88 -14.86 34.86 34.07
CA ARG A 88 -13.43 34.56 34.10
C ARG A 88 -13.05 33.07 34.12
N LEU A 89 -11.86 32.82 33.56
CA LEU A 89 -10.95 31.70 33.85
C LEU A 89 -10.87 31.34 35.34
N PRO A 90 -10.63 30.04 35.62
CA PRO A 90 -9.53 29.72 36.53
C PRO A 90 -8.54 28.73 35.89
N ASP A 91 -7.28 29.05 36.13
CA ASP A 91 -6.09 28.19 36.06
C ASP A 91 -6.24 26.99 37.02
N LEU A 92 -6.07 25.75 36.56
CA LEU A 92 -5.97 24.56 37.43
C LEU A 92 -5.11 23.46 36.79
N THR A 93 -3.86 23.43 37.26
CA THR A 93 -2.93 22.32 37.45
C THR A 93 -3.50 20.89 37.49
N SER A 94 -2.75 19.98 36.86
CA SER A 94 -2.66 18.51 37.06
C SER A 94 -3.59 17.87 38.10
N LYS A 95 -4.51 17.00 37.64
CA LYS A 95 -5.06 15.91 38.45
C LYS A 95 -5.23 14.65 37.62
N SER A 96 -4.41 13.64 37.94
CA SER A 96 -4.63 12.23 37.61
C SER A 96 -5.99 11.79 38.12
N THR A 97 -6.80 11.19 37.24
CA THR A 97 -8.08 10.60 37.63
C THR A 97 -7.85 9.12 37.95
N GLU A 98 -7.74 8.79 39.24
CA GLU A 98 -7.84 7.41 39.73
C GLU A 98 -9.28 6.92 39.57
N ALA A 99 -9.49 5.89 38.75
CA ALA A 99 -10.76 5.17 38.71
C ALA A 99 -10.72 4.00 39.72
N GLN A 100 -11.30 4.18 40.91
CA GLN A 100 -11.52 3.09 41.85
C GLN A 100 -12.71 2.22 41.40
N LEU A 101 -12.43 1.04 40.84
CA LEU A 101 -13.45 0.01 40.59
C LEU A 101 -13.86 -0.66 41.91
N ARG A 102 -15.03 -0.27 42.46
CA ARG A 102 -15.69 -1.02 43.54
C ARG A 102 -16.50 -2.19 42.97
N PHE A 103 -16.05 -3.41 43.22
CA PHE A 103 -16.80 -4.63 42.87
C PHE A 103 -18.00 -4.84 43.81
N LYS A 104 -19.23 -4.75 43.26
CA LYS A 104 -20.44 -5.25 43.94
C LYS A 104 -20.71 -6.70 43.52
N ARG A 105 -20.84 -7.58 44.51
CA ARG A 105 -21.34 -8.95 44.35
C ARG A 105 -22.77 -8.94 43.82
N LYS A 106 -22.98 -9.47 42.61
CA LYS A 106 -24.19 -10.23 42.22
C LYS A 106 -23.88 -11.01 40.94
N SER A 107 -23.69 -12.31 41.11
CA SER A 107 -23.40 -13.28 40.05
C SER A 107 -24.70 -13.95 39.65
N SER A 108 -25.08 -13.87 38.36
CA SER A 108 -25.93 -14.85 37.63
C SER A 108 -26.47 -14.37 36.27
N HIS A 109 -26.15 -13.17 35.76
CA HIS A 109 -26.79 -12.65 34.53
C HIS A 109 -25.90 -12.28 33.33
N ILE A 110 -24.59 -12.50 33.37
CA ILE A 110 -23.68 -11.97 32.33
C ILE A 110 -23.48 -12.91 31.13
N ILE A 111 -23.97 -14.16 31.17
CA ILE A 111 -23.58 -15.16 30.15
C ILE A 111 -24.38 -15.07 28.84
N ASN A 112 -25.53 -14.39 28.79
CA ASN A 112 -26.41 -14.44 27.60
C ASN A 112 -26.26 -13.28 26.59
N GLU A 113 -25.31 -12.36 26.76
CA GLU A 113 -25.23 -11.14 25.93
C GLU A 113 -24.00 -11.07 25.00
N ILE A 114 -23.30 -12.19 24.79
CA ILE A 114 -22.13 -12.26 23.89
C ILE A 114 -22.44 -13.22 22.73
N THR A 115 -23.36 -12.82 21.86
CA THR A 115 -23.47 -13.40 20.51
C THR A 115 -23.37 -12.28 19.50
N GLY A 116 -22.14 -12.03 19.04
CA GLY A 116 -21.87 -11.15 17.90
C GLY A 116 -20.78 -10.13 18.14
N LYS A 117 -19.52 -10.56 18.23
CA LYS A 117 -18.30 -9.81 17.86
C LYS A 117 -17.08 -10.74 17.93
N GLN A 118 -16.02 -10.32 17.24
CA GLN A 118 -14.81 -11.06 16.85
C GLN A 118 -14.13 -11.86 17.98
N SER A 119 -13.44 -12.93 17.59
CA SER A 119 -12.74 -13.91 18.44
C SER A 119 -11.98 -13.31 19.63
N GLU A 120 -12.58 -13.42 20.81
CA GLU A 120 -11.92 -13.16 22.10
C GLU A 120 -11.32 -14.47 22.64
N SER A 121 -10.05 -14.44 23.06
CA SER A 121 -9.46 -15.52 23.87
C SER A 121 -9.86 -15.29 25.32
N VAL A 122 -10.69 -16.17 25.88
CA VAL A 122 -11.11 -16.02 27.28
C VAL A 122 -10.25 -16.89 28.19
N VAL A 123 -9.68 -16.28 29.22
CA VAL A 123 -8.88 -16.95 30.25
C VAL A 123 -9.72 -17.04 31.53
N TYR A 124 -9.91 -18.25 32.05
CA TYR A 124 -10.60 -18.47 33.33
C TYR A 124 -9.68 -19.17 34.33
N LEU A 125 -9.95 -18.92 35.61
CA LEU A 125 -9.31 -19.60 36.74
C LEU A 125 -10.29 -20.55 37.41
N ASP A 126 -9.90 -21.82 37.47
CA ASP A 126 -10.49 -22.76 38.42
C ASP A 126 -9.84 -22.54 39.79
N SER A 127 -10.64 -22.05 40.73
CA SER A 127 -10.21 -21.72 42.10
C SER A 127 -9.78 -22.96 42.91
N LYS A 128 -10.18 -24.18 42.50
CA LYS A 128 -9.78 -25.43 43.15
C LYS A 128 -8.54 -26.05 42.52
N ALA A 129 -8.34 -25.89 41.21
CA ALA A 129 -7.24 -26.55 40.51
C ALA A 129 -5.92 -25.74 40.50
N LYS A 130 -5.94 -24.44 40.85
CA LYS A 130 -4.79 -23.52 40.64
C LYS A 130 -4.20 -23.65 39.22
N LYS A 131 -5.05 -23.91 38.24
CA LYS A 131 -4.64 -24.23 36.86
C LYS A 131 -5.26 -23.19 35.94
N LEU A 132 -4.41 -22.54 35.16
CA LEU A 132 -4.83 -21.62 34.10
C LEU A 132 -5.31 -22.46 32.91
N VAL A 133 -6.54 -22.25 32.45
CA VAL A 133 -7.07 -22.88 31.23
C VAL A 133 -7.21 -21.78 30.18
N ILE A 134 -6.44 -21.90 29.10
CA ILE A 134 -6.52 -21.02 27.93
C ILE A 134 -7.27 -21.81 26.85
N ASN A 135 -8.41 -21.30 26.38
CA ASN A 135 -9.09 -21.89 25.25
C ASN A 135 -8.60 -21.23 23.95
N GLU A 136 -7.78 -21.94 23.20
CA GLU A 136 -7.29 -21.52 21.89
C GLU A 136 -8.03 -22.28 20.78
N SER A 137 -9.24 -21.84 20.42
CA SER A 137 -9.87 -22.32 19.20
C SER A 137 -10.91 -21.35 18.65
N GLY A 138 -10.56 -20.70 17.54
CA GLY A 138 -11.58 -20.33 16.55
C GLY A 138 -12.05 -21.62 15.87
N ASN A 139 -13.36 -21.85 15.85
CA ASN A 139 -14.09 -22.96 15.19
C ASN A 139 -14.40 -24.25 15.96
N ASP A 140 -14.72 -24.20 17.26
CA ASP A 140 -15.56 -25.26 17.84
C ASP A 140 -16.83 -24.68 18.47
N THR A 141 -17.97 -25.16 18.00
CA THR A 141 -19.28 -25.00 18.66
C THR A 141 -19.17 -25.41 20.12
N PHE A 142 -19.77 -24.62 21.01
CA PHE A 142 -19.94 -24.95 22.44
C PHE A 142 -20.39 -26.42 22.59
N GLY A 143 -19.44 -27.31 22.88
CA GLY A 143 -19.76 -28.64 23.37
C GLY A 143 -20.44 -28.47 24.72
N GLU A 144 -21.61 -29.08 24.88
CA GLU A 144 -22.37 -29.08 26.13
C GLU A 144 -21.45 -29.37 27.32
N PHE A 145 -21.25 -28.36 28.16
CA PHE A 145 -20.75 -28.58 29.50
C PHE A 145 -21.73 -29.51 30.21
N SER A 146 -21.28 -30.71 30.59
CA SER A 146 -22.03 -31.59 31.46
C SER A 146 -22.42 -30.81 32.72
N GLN A 147 -23.70 -30.85 33.09
CA GLN A 147 -24.31 -30.12 34.22
C GLN A 147 -23.64 -30.34 35.60
N LYS A 148 -22.58 -31.15 35.71
CA LYS A 148 -21.85 -31.39 36.95
C LYS A 148 -20.74 -30.39 37.27
N ASP A 149 -20.23 -29.60 36.32
CA ASP A 149 -19.07 -28.72 36.54
C ASP A 149 -19.42 -27.22 36.71
N GLN A 150 -20.69 -26.84 36.73
CA GLN A 150 -21.15 -25.44 36.74
C GLN A 150 -21.09 -24.71 38.10
N THR A 151 -20.44 -25.25 39.13
CA THR A 151 -20.54 -24.70 40.51
C THR A 151 -19.25 -24.07 41.07
N SER A 152 -18.24 -23.71 40.27
CA SER A 152 -17.00 -23.14 40.83
C SER A 152 -16.28 -22.11 39.94
N ILE A 153 -17.00 -21.17 39.32
CA ILE A 153 -16.38 -19.98 38.70
C ILE A 153 -16.68 -18.76 39.57
N ASP A 154 -15.76 -18.42 40.47
CA ASP A 154 -15.94 -17.29 41.40
C ASP A 154 -15.57 -15.93 40.77
N LYS A 155 -14.70 -15.89 39.76
CA LYS A 155 -14.28 -14.66 39.05
C LYS A 155 -13.83 -14.96 37.62
N ALA A 156 -14.39 -14.26 36.64
CA ALA A 156 -13.86 -14.16 35.28
C ALA A 156 -13.20 -12.78 35.13
N VAL A 157 -11.97 -12.74 34.63
CA VAL A 157 -11.30 -11.49 34.24
C VAL A 157 -11.10 -11.55 32.74
N PHE A 158 -11.71 -10.63 32.02
CA PHE A 158 -11.62 -10.55 30.57
C PHE A 158 -10.38 -9.73 30.20
N PHE A 159 -9.50 -10.30 29.37
CA PHE A 159 -8.38 -9.59 28.79
C PHE A 159 -8.54 -9.57 27.27
N THR A 160 -8.40 -8.41 26.66
CA THR A 160 -8.17 -8.28 25.22
C THR A 160 -6.71 -8.67 24.96
N ARG A 161 -6.49 -9.42 23.87
CA ARG A 161 -5.24 -10.15 23.57
C ARG A 161 -3.95 -9.30 23.53
N ASN A 162 -4.06 -7.97 23.53
CA ASN A 162 -2.96 -7.07 23.22
C ASN A 162 -2.54 -6.11 24.34
N ASP A 163 -3.24 -6.07 25.49
CA ASP A 163 -3.08 -4.95 26.44
C ASP A 163 -2.34 -5.30 27.73
N VAL A 164 -1.95 -6.56 27.96
CA VAL A 164 -1.30 -6.97 29.21
C VAL A 164 -0.17 -7.97 28.93
N ASN A 165 1.04 -7.67 29.40
CA ASN A 165 2.15 -8.62 29.42
C ASN A 165 1.70 -9.89 30.16
N TYR A 166 2.01 -11.08 29.62
CA TYR A 166 1.67 -12.37 30.21
C TYR A 166 2.01 -12.47 31.71
N GLN A 167 3.12 -11.85 32.15
CA GLN A 167 3.47 -11.82 33.57
C GLN A 167 2.65 -10.86 34.41
N ASP A 168 2.15 -9.78 33.84
CA ASP A 168 1.27 -8.85 34.55
C ASP A 168 -0.11 -9.46 34.74
N ALA A 169 -0.62 -10.22 33.75
CA ALA A 169 -1.84 -11.00 33.90
C ALA A 169 -1.71 -12.05 35.02
N ILE A 170 -0.58 -12.76 35.10
CA ILE A 170 -0.29 -13.71 36.19
C ILE A 170 -0.21 -13.00 37.54
N ASN A 171 0.44 -11.82 37.61
CA ASN A 171 0.58 -11.06 38.85
C ASN A 171 -0.76 -10.50 39.37
N ILE A 172 -1.64 -10.03 38.48
CA ILE A 172 -3.00 -9.58 38.81
C ILE A 172 -3.83 -10.74 39.41
N VAL A 173 -3.70 -11.91 38.80
CA VAL A 173 -4.42 -13.13 39.19
C VAL A 173 -3.92 -13.71 40.51
N THR A 174 -2.60 -13.72 40.72
CA THR A 174 -1.98 -14.37 41.88
C THR A 174 -1.93 -13.49 43.13
N ASN A 175 -2.10 -12.16 42.99
CA ASN A 175 -2.02 -11.24 44.12
C ASN A 175 -3.12 -10.16 44.07
N PRO A 176 -4.36 -10.48 44.45
CA PRO A 176 -5.54 -9.62 44.26
C PRO A 176 -5.54 -8.32 45.07
N ASN A 177 -4.56 -8.12 45.96
CA ASN A 177 -4.36 -6.89 46.72
C ASN A 177 -3.29 -5.97 46.12
N LYS A 178 -2.62 -6.40 45.04
CA LYS A 178 -1.66 -5.58 44.31
C LYS A 178 -2.44 -4.80 43.24
N THR A 179 -2.59 -3.49 43.44
CA THR A 179 -3.02 -2.59 42.36
C THR A 179 -1.96 -2.67 41.28
N VAL A 180 -2.23 -3.43 40.23
CA VAL A 180 -1.51 -3.27 38.97
C VAL A 180 -2.14 -2.07 38.32
N ASP A 181 -1.42 -0.95 38.35
CA ASP A 181 -1.72 0.15 37.45
C ASP A 181 -1.69 -0.46 36.05
N VAL A 182 -2.86 -0.65 35.44
CA VAL A 182 -2.96 -0.85 33.99
C VAL A 182 -2.57 0.50 33.41
N VAL A 183 -1.27 0.75 33.37
CA VAL A 183 -0.69 1.85 32.63
C VAL A 183 -1.07 1.53 31.20
N THR A 184 -2.11 2.19 30.70
CA THR A 184 -2.28 2.36 29.26
C THR A 184 -1.07 3.19 28.85
N ASP A 185 0.03 2.50 28.54
CA ASP A 185 1.23 3.15 28.10
C ASP A 185 0.91 3.73 26.72
N HIS A 186 0.59 5.02 26.70
CA HIS A 186 0.38 5.79 25.47
C HIS A 186 1.74 6.08 24.79
N SER A 187 2.72 5.21 24.98
CA SER A 187 4.00 5.30 24.31
C SER A 187 3.78 5.22 22.81
N ILE A 188 4.50 6.07 22.08
CA ILE A 188 4.45 6.11 20.61
C ILE A 188 5.03 4.81 20.04
N LEU A 189 5.98 4.21 20.76
CA LEU A 189 6.77 3.07 20.32
C LEU A 189 6.73 1.92 21.33
N PHE A 190 6.61 0.70 20.82
CA PHE A 190 6.77 -0.56 21.53
C PHE A 190 8.18 -1.14 21.23
N ASP A 191 8.84 -1.72 22.24
CA ASP A 191 10.23 -2.24 22.16
C ASP A 191 11.21 -1.28 21.47
N ASN A 192 11.00 0.02 21.68
CA ASN A 192 11.73 1.15 21.10
C ASN A 192 11.76 1.25 19.57
N ILE A 193 11.50 0.21 18.79
CA ILE A 193 11.63 0.24 17.32
C ILE A 193 10.33 -0.09 16.58
N PHE A 194 9.27 -0.44 17.29
CA PHE A 194 7.98 -0.73 16.67
C PHE A 194 6.99 0.38 16.99
N TRP A 195 6.13 0.73 16.03
CA TRP A 195 4.97 1.55 16.34
C TRP A 195 4.09 0.84 17.37
N SER A 196 3.57 1.59 18.35
CA SER A 196 2.64 1.02 19.32
C SER A 196 1.26 0.79 18.69
N THR A 197 0.49 -0.12 19.31
CA THR A 197 -0.91 -0.37 18.93
C THR A 197 -1.75 0.90 19.02
N TYR A 198 -1.48 1.76 20.01
CA TYR A 198 -2.12 3.06 20.14
C TYR A 198 -1.98 3.95 18.89
N ILE A 199 -0.82 3.93 18.23
CA ILE A 199 -0.64 4.64 16.96
C ILE A 199 -1.29 3.87 15.82
N GLU A 200 -1.05 2.56 15.70
CA GLU A 200 -1.62 1.73 14.63
C GLU A 200 -3.16 1.82 14.57
N ASP A 201 -3.84 1.72 15.72
CA ASP A 201 -5.30 1.76 15.83
C ASP A 201 -5.90 3.14 15.52
N ALA A 202 -5.09 4.20 15.66
CA ALA A 202 -5.49 5.56 15.30
C ALA A 202 -5.33 5.86 13.81
N CYS A 203 -4.60 5.02 13.08
CA CYS A 203 -4.34 5.23 11.66
C CYS A 203 -5.46 4.67 10.77
N PRO A 204 -5.62 5.20 9.55
CA PRO A 204 -6.56 4.63 8.59
C PRO A 204 -6.24 3.17 8.30
N SER A 205 -7.24 2.29 8.44
CA SER A 205 -7.09 0.84 8.24
C SER A 205 -6.84 0.43 6.79
N GLY A 206 -7.09 1.33 5.84
CA GLY A 206 -6.94 1.11 4.40
C GLY A 206 -8.02 0.20 3.83
N PHE A 207 -7.67 -0.57 2.79
CA PHE A 207 -8.60 -1.51 2.16
C PHE A 207 -8.71 -2.80 2.98
N SER A 208 -9.87 -3.06 3.58
CA SER A 208 -10.09 -4.33 4.31
C SER A 208 -10.09 -5.54 3.37
N ILE A 209 -9.81 -6.73 3.92
CA ILE A 209 -9.78 -7.97 3.12
C ILE A 209 -11.15 -8.22 2.47
N GLU A 210 -12.23 -8.01 3.21
CA GLU A 210 -13.60 -8.19 2.76
C GLU A 210 -13.95 -7.20 1.63
N ASP A 211 -13.63 -5.91 1.80
CA ASP A 211 -13.85 -4.90 0.77
C ASP A 211 -13.08 -5.22 -0.51
N GLN A 212 -11.82 -5.66 -0.38
CA GLN A 212 -11.01 -6.04 -1.52
C GLN A 212 -11.60 -7.22 -2.31
N GLU A 213 -12.01 -8.31 -1.63
CA GLU A 213 -12.57 -9.47 -2.32
C GLU A 213 -13.95 -9.17 -2.92
N MET A 214 -14.82 -8.45 -2.19
CA MET A 214 -16.10 -7.98 -2.73
C MET A 214 -15.91 -7.09 -3.96
N TRP A 215 -14.92 -6.19 -3.94
CA TRP A 215 -14.62 -5.36 -5.08
C TRP A 215 -14.15 -6.19 -6.28
N LYS A 216 -13.23 -7.14 -6.08
CA LYS A 216 -12.69 -8.00 -7.15
C LYS A 216 -13.77 -8.86 -7.80
N GLU A 217 -14.64 -9.47 -7.00
CA GLU A 217 -15.76 -10.27 -7.52
C GLU A 217 -16.67 -9.42 -8.41
N LYS A 218 -17.02 -8.22 -7.95
CA LYS A 218 -17.85 -7.31 -8.75
C LYS A 218 -17.11 -6.81 -9.99
N ALA A 219 -15.83 -6.47 -9.89
CA ALA A 219 -15.02 -6.00 -11.00
C ALA A 219 -14.92 -7.03 -12.15
N ARG A 220 -15.00 -8.33 -11.82
CA ARG A 220 -14.98 -9.42 -12.81
C ARG A 220 -16.28 -9.65 -13.55
N ASN A 221 -17.41 -9.33 -12.92
CA ASN A 221 -18.72 -9.73 -13.41
C ASN A 221 -19.60 -8.54 -13.83
N ALA A 222 -19.32 -7.34 -13.31
CA ALA A 222 -20.14 -6.17 -13.56
C ALA A 222 -20.02 -5.71 -15.01
N LYS A 223 -21.17 -5.36 -15.60
CA LYS A 223 -21.24 -4.75 -16.92
C LYS A 223 -20.54 -3.39 -16.95
N ILE A 224 -19.77 -3.15 -18.00
CA ILE A 224 -19.08 -1.89 -18.25
C ILE A 224 -19.97 -1.05 -19.16
N VAL A 225 -20.30 0.17 -18.72
CA VAL A 225 -21.18 1.09 -19.46
C VAL A 225 -20.42 2.22 -20.14
N LYS A 226 -19.18 2.48 -19.70
CA LYS A 226 -18.35 3.53 -20.28
C LYS A 226 -16.87 3.18 -20.18
N ILE A 227 -16.13 3.53 -21.22
CA ILE A 227 -14.67 3.47 -21.30
C ILE A 227 -14.22 4.84 -21.82
N GLU A 228 -13.29 5.47 -21.12
CA GLU A 228 -12.74 6.78 -21.50
C GLU A 228 -11.25 6.88 -21.19
N GLU A 229 -10.58 7.86 -21.78
CA GLU A 229 -9.18 8.15 -21.45
C GLU A 229 -9.04 8.53 -19.97
N GLY A 230 -7.99 8.05 -19.33
CA GLY A 230 -7.74 8.30 -17.92
C GLY A 230 -6.66 7.39 -17.34
N CYS A 231 -6.42 7.52 -16.05
CA CYS A 231 -5.44 6.69 -15.32
C CYS A 231 -4.00 6.84 -15.83
N GLY A 232 -3.61 8.05 -16.25
CA GLY A 232 -2.21 8.43 -16.51
C GLY A 232 -1.77 8.25 -17.96
N ARG A 233 -1.60 7.01 -18.44
CA ARG A 233 -1.01 6.74 -19.77
C ARG A 233 -2.04 6.70 -20.89
N MET A 234 -1.60 6.99 -22.12
CA MET A 234 -2.42 7.04 -23.34
C MET A 234 -3.24 5.77 -23.60
N GLN A 235 -2.73 4.57 -23.27
CA GLN A 235 -3.46 3.30 -23.46
C GLN A 235 -4.29 2.89 -22.23
N ASN A 236 -4.15 3.58 -21.10
CA ASN A 236 -4.98 3.30 -19.93
C ASN A 236 -6.38 3.84 -20.16
N ARG A 237 -7.36 3.18 -19.54
CA ARG A 237 -8.74 3.63 -19.61
C ARG A 237 -9.34 3.69 -18.21
N LEU A 238 -10.19 4.68 -18.01
CA LEU A 238 -11.12 4.73 -16.91
C LEU A 238 -12.38 3.95 -17.34
N LEU A 239 -12.67 2.87 -16.63
CA LEU A 239 -13.89 2.11 -16.82
C LEU A 239 -14.94 2.60 -15.83
N THR A 240 -16.19 2.73 -16.28
CA THR A 240 -17.35 2.92 -15.40
C THR A 240 -18.25 1.70 -15.53
N PHE A 241 -18.52 1.06 -14.38
CA PHE A 241 -19.47 -0.05 -14.29
C PHE A 241 -20.91 0.48 -14.25
N HIS A 242 -21.87 -0.40 -14.53
CA HIS A 242 -23.29 -0.07 -14.50
C HIS A 242 -23.77 0.52 -13.16
N ASP A 243 -23.13 0.17 -12.04
CA ASP A 243 -23.43 0.73 -10.72
C ASP A 243 -22.65 2.01 -10.40
N SER A 244 -22.15 2.69 -11.43
CA SER A 244 -21.40 3.95 -11.38
C SER A 244 -20.03 3.88 -10.69
N ARG A 245 -19.63 2.71 -10.16
CA ARG A 245 -18.26 2.54 -9.65
C ARG A 245 -17.26 2.57 -10.81
N LYS A 246 -16.06 3.02 -10.51
CA LYS A 246 -15.00 3.22 -11.50
C LYS A 246 -13.80 2.31 -11.24
N ALA A 247 -13.04 2.05 -12.29
CA ALA A 247 -11.79 1.31 -12.21
C ALA A 247 -10.78 1.80 -13.25
N CYS A 248 -9.50 1.76 -12.88
CA CYS A 248 -8.40 2.00 -13.79
C CYS A 248 -7.99 0.71 -14.48
N ALA A 249 -8.17 0.66 -15.80
CA ALA A 249 -7.62 -0.39 -16.64
C ALA A 249 -6.21 0.00 -17.10
N ARG A 250 -5.21 -0.73 -16.61
CA ARG A 250 -3.80 -0.53 -16.92
C ARG A 250 -3.35 -1.51 -17.99
N TYR A 251 -3.48 -1.08 -19.24
CA TYR A 251 -3.09 -1.87 -20.39
C TYR A 251 -1.60 -1.70 -20.69
N ARG A 252 -0.85 -2.81 -20.81
CA ARG A 252 0.59 -2.77 -21.08
C ARG A 252 0.97 -3.68 -22.23
N LEU A 253 1.98 -3.25 -22.99
CA LEU A 253 2.61 -4.08 -24.02
C LEU A 253 3.60 -5.07 -23.40
N ASN A 254 4.31 -4.64 -22.35
CA ASN A 254 5.27 -5.49 -21.64
C ASN A 254 4.57 -6.33 -20.58
N VAL A 255 4.69 -7.66 -20.70
CA VAL A 255 4.17 -8.61 -19.72
C VAL A 255 4.81 -8.44 -18.34
N GLU A 256 6.08 -8.04 -18.25
CA GLU A 256 6.76 -7.79 -16.97
C GLU A 256 6.12 -6.65 -16.18
N GLN A 257 5.52 -5.66 -16.85
CA GLN A 257 4.80 -4.57 -16.19
C GLN A 257 3.44 -5.02 -15.66
N ILE A 258 2.73 -5.85 -16.43
CA ILE A 258 1.49 -6.49 -15.97
C ILE A 258 1.78 -7.37 -14.75
N GLN A 259 2.86 -8.17 -14.82
CA GLN A 259 3.34 -8.97 -13.71
C GLN A 259 3.74 -8.09 -12.51
N GLY A 260 4.50 -7.02 -12.74
CA GLY A 260 4.92 -6.08 -11.70
C GLY A 260 3.73 -5.56 -10.91
N ASP A 261 2.68 -5.11 -11.58
CA ASP A 261 1.51 -4.53 -10.91
C ASP A 261 0.72 -5.60 -10.14
N ILE A 262 0.34 -6.72 -10.79
CA ILE A 262 -0.50 -7.74 -10.14
C ILE A 262 0.24 -8.51 -9.04
N PHE A 263 1.53 -8.84 -9.20
CA PHE A 263 2.29 -9.51 -8.14
C PHE A 263 2.62 -8.56 -7.00
N SER A 264 2.77 -7.25 -7.24
CA SER A 264 2.93 -6.26 -6.17
C SER A 264 1.67 -6.19 -5.28
N TYR A 265 0.48 -6.27 -5.87
CA TYR A 265 -0.77 -6.38 -5.10
C TYR A 265 -0.78 -7.60 -4.17
N TYR A 266 -0.43 -8.78 -4.68
CA TYR A 266 -0.40 -10.01 -3.89
C TYR A 266 0.75 -10.05 -2.87
N LEU A 267 1.89 -9.44 -3.18
CA LEU A 267 2.98 -9.25 -2.22
C LEU A 267 2.53 -8.37 -1.06
N GLY A 268 1.82 -7.27 -1.34
CA GLY A 268 1.24 -6.41 -0.31
C GLY A 268 0.32 -7.20 0.64
N LYS A 269 -0.52 -8.09 0.10
CA LYS A 269 -1.35 -8.99 0.92
C LYS A 269 -0.54 -9.92 1.82
N LEU A 270 0.53 -10.54 1.31
CA LEU A 270 1.40 -11.40 2.11
C LEU A 270 2.12 -10.65 3.23
N LEU A 271 2.40 -9.37 3.03
CA LEU A 271 3.02 -8.50 4.02
C LEU A 271 2.02 -7.92 5.03
N GLY A 272 0.71 -8.09 4.80
CA GLY A 272 -0.34 -7.48 5.62
C GLY A 272 -0.54 -5.99 5.37
N MET A 273 -0.19 -5.51 4.17
CA MET A 273 -0.31 -4.11 3.78
C MET A 273 -1.66 -3.85 3.13
N ASN A 274 -2.38 -2.85 3.65
CA ASN A 274 -3.71 -2.43 3.17
C ASN A 274 -3.66 -1.14 2.35
N ASN A 275 -2.47 -0.71 1.92
CA ASN A 275 -2.22 0.52 1.16
C ASN A 275 -2.32 0.33 -0.36
N ILE A 276 -2.32 -0.92 -0.84
CA ILE A 276 -2.42 -1.22 -2.26
C ILE A 276 -3.90 -1.39 -2.62
N PRO A 277 -4.44 -0.64 -3.60
CA PRO A 277 -5.84 -0.79 -3.98
C PRO A 277 -6.15 -2.19 -4.53
N PRO A 278 -7.37 -2.69 -4.28
CA PRO A 278 -7.83 -3.95 -4.85
C PRO A 278 -7.60 -3.98 -6.38
N SER A 279 -6.98 -5.05 -6.84
CA SER A 279 -6.61 -5.25 -8.25
C SER A 279 -6.92 -6.68 -8.69
N THR A 280 -7.28 -6.85 -9.96
CA THR A 280 -7.57 -8.16 -10.59
C THR A 280 -7.14 -8.15 -12.04
N LEU A 281 -6.87 -9.33 -12.60
CA LEU A 281 -6.70 -9.47 -14.05
C LEU A 281 -8.04 -9.42 -14.78
N GLN A 282 -8.02 -8.88 -16.00
CA GLN A 282 -9.13 -8.90 -16.94
C GLN A 282 -8.64 -9.18 -18.37
N LEU A 283 -9.54 -9.70 -19.21
CA LEU A 283 -9.36 -9.82 -20.66
C LEU A 283 -10.33 -8.90 -21.38
N VAL A 284 -9.90 -8.37 -22.51
CA VAL A 284 -10.80 -7.68 -23.44
C VAL A 284 -11.58 -8.73 -24.21
N ASN A 285 -12.89 -8.82 -23.98
CA ASN A 285 -13.78 -9.75 -24.70
C ASN A 285 -15.08 -9.04 -25.08
N VAL A 286 -15.10 -8.45 -26.28
CA VAL A 286 -16.24 -7.69 -26.83
C VAL A 286 -17.51 -8.53 -27.00
N LYS A 287 -17.37 -9.85 -27.13
CA LYS A 287 -18.50 -10.78 -27.30
C LYS A 287 -19.18 -11.12 -25.98
N SER A 288 -18.54 -10.83 -24.84
CA SER A 288 -19.13 -11.10 -23.53
C SER A 288 -20.10 -10.00 -23.10
N SER A 289 -21.08 -10.37 -22.28
CA SER A 289 -22.10 -9.45 -21.75
C SER A 289 -21.54 -8.32 -20.91
N GLN A 290 -20.31 -8.47 -20.41
CA GLN A 290 -19.61 -7.43 -19.65
C GLN A 290 -19.21 -6.25 -20.53
N TRP A 291 -18.77 -6.49 -21.77
CA TRP A 291 -18.16 -5.49 -22.66
C TRP A 291 -19.05 -5.06 -23.82
N SER A 292 -20.18 -5.74 -24.04
CA SER A 292 -21.05 -5.55 -25.22
C SER A 292 -21.58 -4.12 -25.40
N MET A 293 -21.63 -3.30 -24.35
CA MET A 293 -22.11 -1.91 -24.43
C MET A 293 -21.02 -0.90 -24.81
N VAL A 294 -19.75 -1.33 -24.86
CA VAL A 294 -18.59 -0.44 -25.03
C VAL A 294 -17.67 -0.86 -26.17
N GLU A 295 -18.17 -1.65 -27.12
CA GLU A 295 -17.42 -2.17 -28.28
C GLU A 295 -16.73 -1.06 -29.08
N ASN A 296 -17.46 0.03 -29.38
CA ASN A 296 -16.90 1.16 -30.13
C ASN A 296 -15.76 1.86 -29.38
N GLN A 297 -15.84 1.97 -28.05
CA GLN A 297 -14.80 2.57 -27.23
C GLN A 297 -13.56 1.66 -27.09
N ILE A 298 -13.74 0.34 -27.18
CA ILE A 298 -12.63 -0.62 -27.25
C ILE A 298 -11.95 -0.52 -28.61
N ALA A 299 -12.71 -0.41 -29.70
CA ALA A 299 -12.14 -0.29 -31.05
C ALA A 299 -11.22 0.94 -31.18
N THR A 300 -11.55 2.04 -30.48
CA THR A 300 -10.71 3.25 -30.45
C THR A 300 -9.60 3.22 -29.39
N SER A 301 -9.58 2.24 -28.48
CA SER A 301 -8.56 2.15 -27.43
C SER A 301 -7.24 1.50 -27.86
N GLN A 302 -7.19 0.94 -29.08
CA GLN A 302 -6.05 0.17 -29.59
C GLN A 302 -5.71 -1.06 -28.70
N TRP A 303 -6.71 -1.60 -28.01
CA TRP A 303 -6.55 -2.81 -27.23
C TRP A 303 -6.71 -4.04 -28.10
N ALA A 304 -5.86 -5.04 -27.87
CA ALA A 304 -6.00 -6.35 -28.51
C ALA A 304 -7.02 -7.20 -27.75
N GLU A 305 -7.82 -7.97 -28.48
CA GLU A 305 -8.69 -9.02 -27.92
C GLU A 305 -7.85 -10.07 -27.18
N ASP A 306 -8.41 -10.66 -26.12
CA ASP A 306 -7.78 -11.70 -25.29
C ASP A 306 -6.45 -11.33 -24.63
N LYS A 307 -6.07 -10.04 -24.65
CA LYS A 307 -4.87 -9.58 -23.97
C LYS A 307 -5.17 -9.25 -22.50
N PRO A 308 -4.39 -9.81 -21.55
CA PRO A 308 -4.56 -9.48 -20.14
C PRO A 308 -4.12 -8.05 -19.84
N PHE A 309 -4.83 -7.43 -18.91
CA PHE A 309 -4.46 -6.17 -18.29
C PHE A 309 -4.86 -6.18 -16.81
N VAL A 310 -4.31 -5.26 -16.04
CA VAL A 310 -4.66 -5.11 -14.62
C VAL A 310 -5.78 -4.11 -14.49
N LEU A 311 -6.84 -4.50 -13.79
CA LEU A 311 -7.93 -3.62 -13.40
C LEU A 311 -7.80 -3.31 -11.91
N THR A 312 -7.65 -2.02 -11.58
CA THR A 312 -7.46 -1.54 -10.21
C THR A 312 -8.60 -0.60 -9.83
N ARG A 313 -9.04 -0.65 -8.56
CA ARG A 313 -10.09 0.25 -8.05
C ARG A 313 -9.73 1.72 -8.27
N TRP A 314 -10.68 2.48 -8.82
CA TRP A 314 -10.60 3.94 -8.83
C TRP A 314 -10.92 4.49 -7.44
N ILE A 315 -10.16 5.49 -7.01
CA ILE A 315 -10.32 6.14 -5.71
C ILE A 315 -10.45 7.64 -5.96
N ASP A 316 -11.55 8.22 -5.50
CA ASP A 316 -11.83 9.64 -5.63
C ASP A 316 -11.16 10.44 -4.51
N GLY A 317 -10.97 11.74 -4.73
CA GLY A 317 -10.54 12.68 -3.68
C GLY A 317 -9.08 12.49 -3.20
N LEU A 318 -8.23 11.92 -4.06
CA LEU A 318 -6.81 11.74 -3.78
C LEU A 318 -6.02 13.05 -3.91
N ASN A 319 -5.08 13.27 -3.00
CA ASN A 319 -4.17 14.40 -2.96
C ASN A 319 -2.71 13.92 -3.04
N PRO A 320 -1.81 14.68 -3.71
CA PRO A 320 -0.40 14.28 -3.81
C PRO A 320 0.25 14.08 -2.45
N ALA A 321 1.00 12.98 -2.29
CA ALA A 321 1.75 12.71 -1.07
C ALA A 321 3.19 13.24 -1.17
N TYR A 322 3.59 14.05 -0.20
CA TYR A 322 4.93 14.65 -0.13
C TYR A 322 5.85 13.80 0.73
N ILE A 323 7.09 13.61 0.27
CA ILE A 323 8.11 12.85 1.00
C ILE A 323 8.33 13.51 2.37
N PRO A 324 8.25 12.79 3.51
CA PRO A 324 8.50 13.35 4.83
C PRO A 324 9.93 13.88 4.98
N HIS A 325 10.12 14.89 5.82
CA HIS A 325 11.43 15.51 6.05
C HIS A 325 12.49 14.48 6.50
N GLU A 326 12.07 13.45 7.23
CA GLU A 326 12.84 12.28 7.65
C GLU A 326 13.58 11.62 6.49
N PHE A 327 13.02 11.67 5.28
CA PHE A 327 13.53 10.96 4.10
C PHE A 327 14.03 11.88 2.97
N ARG A 328 14.08 13.20 3.17
CA ARG A 328 14.50 14.16 2.11
C ARG A 328 16.01 14.38 2.03
N GLU A 329 16.68 14.39 3.17
CA GLU A 329 18.08 14.81 3.27
C GLU A 329 19.02 13.64 3.62
N GLN A 330 20.18 13.60 2.95
CA GLN A 330 21.21 12.59 3.22
C GLN A 330 21.85 12.75 4.61
N ASN A 331 21.81 13.96 5.18
CA ASN A 331 22.34 14.24 6.51
C ASN A 331 21.31 14.03 7.62
N ASN A 332 20.04 13.83 7.26
CA ASN A 332 19.03 13.44 8.23
C ASN A 332 19.30 12.00 8.66
N LYS A 333 19.20 11.73 9.96
CA LYS A 333 19.39 10.38 10.51
C LYS A 333 18.26 9.43 10.10
N GLY A 334 17.24 9.90 9.42
CA GLY A 334 16.09 9.10 9.03
C GLY A 334 15.03 9.01 10.12
N LEU A 335 14.18 8.00 10.03
CA LEU A 335 13.15 7.68 11.01
C LEU A 335 13.76 6.85 12.15
N GLN A 336 14.19 7.54 13.21
CA GLN A 336 14.87 6.96 14.37
C GLN A 336 14.02 7.04 15.65
N PRO A 337 14.04 6.01 16.53
CA PRO A 337 13.30 6.00 17.81
C PRO A 337 13.57 7.18 18.72
N ALA A 338 14.86 7.54 18.86
CA ALA A 338 15.35 8.56 19.77
C ALA A 338 15.31 9.97 19.15
N SER A 339 14.60 10.18 18.04
CA SER A 339 14.43 11.53 17.53
C SER A 339 13.41 12.26 18.40
N ASP A 340 13.84 13.33 19.08
CA ASP A 340 12.96 14.23 19.86
C ASP A 340 11.75 14.71 19.04
N ASN A 341 11.90 14.67 17.71
CA ASN A 341 10.89 14.94 16.70
C ASN A 341 9.66 14.03 16.76
N LEU A 342 9.76 12.75 17.17
CA LEU A 342 8.57 11.87 17.21
C LEU A 342 7.58 12.31 18.29
N LYS A 343 8.07 12.73 19.46
CA LYS A 343 7.22 13.20 20.57
C LYS A 343 6.51 14.52 20.27
N GLN A 344 7.03 15.30 19.32
CA GLN A 344 6.48 16.60 18.92
C GLN A 344 5.46 16.48 17.77
N LYS A 345 5.34 15.30 17.16
CA LYS A 345 4.42 15.07 16.05
C LYS A 345 3.00 14.81 16.54
N THR A 346 2.05 15.31 15.76
CA THR A 346 0.64 14.97 15.90
C THR A 346 0.39 13.52 15.53
N LYS A 347 -0.75 12.96 15.97
CA LYS A 347 -1.17 11.60 15.60
C LYS A 347 -1.22 11.40 14.07
N THR A 348 -1.70 12.39 13.34
CA THR A 348 -1.78 12.34 11.87
C THR A 348 -0.40 12.24 11.23
N GLU A 349 0.57 13.01 11.72
CA GLU A 349 1.95 12.95 11.24
C GLU A 349 2.64 11.61 11.58
N LEU A 350 2.36 11.06 12.77
CA LEU A 350 2.85 9.74 13.16
C LEU A 350 2.24 8.64 12.28
N CYS A 351 0.94 8.72 11.99
CA CYS A 351 0.28 7.79 11.06
C CYS A 351 0.79 7.89 9.63
N GLU A 352 1.15 9.10 9.18
CA GLU A 352 1.80 9.29 7.89
C GLU A 352 3.18 8.60 7.90
N LEU A 353 4.03 8.87 8.89
CA LEU A 353 5.35 8.22 9.00
C LEU A 353 5.30 6.70 9.08
N LEU A 354 4.30 6.16 9.77
CA LEU A 354 4.05 4.73 9.84
C LEU A 354 3.80 4.15 8.45
N GLN A 355 2.89 4.75 7.67
CA GLN A 355 2.60 4.30 6.31
C GLN A 355 3.79 4.51 5.36
N TRP A 356 4.60 5.57 5.56
CA TRP A 356 5.85 5.75 4.82
C TRP A 356 6.90 4.69 5.15
N SER A 357 6.96 4.21 6.40
CA SER A 357 7.85 3.10 6.77
C SER A 357 7.49 1.80 6.03
N ASP A 358 6.18 1.50 5.91
CA ASP A 358 5.71 0.37 5.10
C ASP A 358 5.97 0.57 3.60
N LEU A 359 5.78 1.79 3.08
CA LEU A 359 6.08 2.11 1.68
C LEU A 359 7.55 1.85 1.35
N ILE A 360 8.48 2.31 2.19
CA ILE A 360 9.92 2.13 1.96
C ILE A 360 10.28 0.64 1.96
N ILE A 361 9.71 -0.15 2.88
CA ILE A 361 9.88 -1.62 2.88
C ILE A 361 9.34 -2.22 1.58
N PHE A 362 8.13 -1.83 1.17
CA PHE A 362 7.48 -2.35 -0.01
C PHE A 362 8.24 -2.00 -1.30
N ASP A 363 8.64 -0.74 -1.46
CA ASP A 363 9.43 -0.25 -2.57
C ASP A 363 10.84 -0.86 -2.56
N TYR A 364 11.41 -1.13 -1.40
CA TYR A 364 12.66 -1.88 -1.31
C TYR A 364 12.48 -3.29 -1.87
N LEU A 365 11.49 -4.06 -1.41
CA LEU A 365 11.26 -5.43 -1.89
C LEU A 365 10.97 -5.50 -3.39
N THR A 366 10.16 -4.57 -3.88
CA THR A 366 9.75 -4.51 -5.28
C THR A 366 10.79 -3.83 -6.16
N VAL A 367 11.71 -3.03 -5.62
CA VAL A 367 12.58 -2.15 -6.42
C VAL A 367 11.71 -1.22 -7.28
N ASN A 368 10.68 -0.61 -6.68
CA ASN A 368 9.82 0.33 -7.39
C ASN A 368 10.60 1.61 -7.71
N LEU A 369 10.72 1.90 -9.00
CA LEU A 369 11.56 2.99 -9.50
C LEU A 369 10.82 4.30 -9.67
N ASP A 370 9.49 4.29 -9.58
CA ASP A 370 8.63 5.38 -10.05
C ASP A 370 7.95 6.12 -8.89
N ARG A 371 8.59 6.09 -7.71
CA ARG A 371 8.20 6.82 -6.49
C ARG A 371 9.42 7.59 -5.95
N VAL A 372 9.75 7.42 -4.67
CA VAL A 372 10.82 8.17 -3.98
C VAL A 372 12.17 8.06 -4.68
N VAL A 373 12.50 6.85 -5.17
CA VAL A 373 13.76 6.63 -5.90
C VAL A 373 13.84 7.46 -7.17
N ASN A 374 12.72 7.72 -7.86
CA ASN A 374 12.69 8.63 -8.99
C ASN A 374 13.05 10.06 -8.57
N ASN A 375 12.49 10.54 -7.45
CA ASN A 375 12.83 11.86 -6.89
C ASN A 375 14.32 11.94 -6.55
N MET A 376 14.86 10.91 -5.89
CA MET A 376 16.29 10.85 -5.51
C MET A 376 17.20 10.81 -6.73
N PHE A 377 16.88 9.99 -7.74
CA PHE A 377 17.67 9.89 -8.96
C PHE A 377 17.68 11.21 -9.74
N ASN A 378 16.54 11.91 -9.81
CA ASN A 378 16.45 13.18 -10.52
C ASN A 378 17.00 14.38 -9.73
N LYS A 379 17.33 14.20 -8.44
CA LYS A 379 17.97 15.25 -7.62
C LYS A 379 19.27 15.76 -8.21
N GLN A 380 20.00 14.91 -8.96
CA GLN A 380 21.24 15.31 -9.65
C GLN A 380 21.04 16.41 -10.70
N TRP A 381 19.82 16.56 -11.22
CA TRP A 381 19.47 17.57 -12.23
C TRP A 381 18.65 18.72 -11.63
N ASN A 382 17.97 18.49 -10.50
CA ASN A 382 17.14 19.48 -9.83
C ASN A 382 17.10 19.19 -8.32
N ASP A 383 17.74 20.04 -7.53
CA ASP A 383 17.87 19.88 -6.08
C ASP A 383 16.52 19.91 -5.34
N GLN A 384 15.49 20.53 -5.93
CA GLN A 384 14.12 20.60 -5.40
C GLN A 384 13.31 19.32 -5.62
N MET A 385 13.87 18.28 -6.25
CA MET A 385 13.11 17.05 -6.54
C MET A 385 12.56 16.37 -5.29
N MET A 386 13.25 16.45 -4.15
CA MET A 386 12.78 15.88 -2.88
C MET A 386 11.67 16.70 -2.20
N ASN A 387 11.41 17.93 -2.66
CA ASN A 387 10.31 18.79 -2.20
C ASN A 387 9.04 18.62 -3.04
N ARG A 388 9.11 17.83 -4.12
CA ARG A 388 7.97 17.47 -4.96
C ARG A 388 7.24 16.25 -4.39
N PRO A 389 5.95 16.07 -4.70
CA PRO A 389 5.25 14.85 -4.32
C PRO A 389 5.94 13.62 -4.93
N ALA A 390 5.86 12.49 -4.23
CA ALA A 390 6.31 11.22 -4.77
C ALA A 390 5.33 10.77 -5.85
N HIS A 391 5.85 10.43 -7.02
CA HIS A 391 5.01 9.98 -8.14
C HIS A 391 4.28 8.67 -7.77
N ASN A 392 3.07 8.48 -8.32
CA ASN A 392 2.18 7.34 -8.06
C ASN A 392 1.85 7.08 -6.57
N LEU A 393 2.10 8.04 -5.68
CA LEU A 393 1.74 7.98 -4.27
C LEU A 393 0.77 9.11 -3.96
N GLU A 394 -0.40 8.72 -3.49
CA GLU A 394 -1.46 9.67 -3.19
C GLU A 394 -1.97 9.45 -1.77
N LYS A 395 -2.61 10.47 -1.21
CA LYS A 395 -3.20 10.49 0.12
C LYS A 395 -4.69 10.80 0.02
N SER A 396 -5.52 9.92 0.55
CA SER A 396 -6.96 10.16 0.68
C SER A 396 -7.25 11.20 1.77
N SER A 397 -8.51 11.65 1.83
CA SER A 397 -8.97 12.67 2.78
C SER A 397 -8.83 12.27 4.25
N ASP A 398 -8.86 10.98 4.56
CA ASP A 398 -8.66 10.43 5.91
C ASP A 398 -7.18 10.21 6.26
N GLY A 399 -6.25 10.51 5.34
CA GLY A 399 -4.81 10.38 5.55
C GLY A 399 -4.22 9.01 5.18
N HIS A 400 -5.00 8.12 4.55
CA HIS A 400 -4.49 6.86 4.05
C HIS A 400 -3.60 7.07 2.80
N LEU A 401 -2.38 6.54 2.83
CA LEU A 401 -1.49 6.52 1.68
C LEU A 401 -1.86 5.37 0.74
N VAL A 402 -1.98 5.69 -0.54
CA VAL A 402 -2.43 4.77 -1.58
C VAL A 402 -1.29 4.50 -2.56
N PHE A 403 -0.90 3.23 -2.65
CA PHE A 403 0.23 2.79 -3.45
C PHE A 403 -0.23 2.46 -4.87
N LEU A 404 -0.24 3.46 -5.76
CA LEU A 404 -0.68 3.32 -7.16
C LEU A 404 0.45 2.89 -8.11
N ASP A 405 0.10 2.37 -9.27
CA ASP A 405 0.98 2.06 -10.40
C ASP A 405 2.30 1.35 -10.02
N ASN A 406 2.17 0.10 -9.53
CA ASN A 406 3.31 -0.69 -9.04
C ASN A 406 3.98 -1.52 -10.15
N GLU A 407 3.72 -1.19 -11.41
CA GLU A 407 4.19 -1.94 -12.58
C GLU A 407 5.70 -1.86 -12.82
N SER A 408 6.34 -0.82 -12.30
CA SER A 408 7.78 -0.62 -12.39
C SER A 408 8.55 -1.46 -11.36
N GLY A 409 7.83 -2.07 -10.41
CA GLY A 409 8.38 -2.98 -9.42
C GLY A 409 8.49 -4.43 -9.89
N LEU A 410 9.08 -5.25 -9.03
CA LEU A 410 9.44 -6.65 -9.24
C LEU A 410 10.17 -6.84 -10.57
N PHE A 411 9.76 -7.79 -11.38
CA PHE A 411 10.27 -8.13 -12.71
C PHE A 411 11.02 -6.98 -13.42
N HIS A 412 10.35 -5.87 -13.69
CA HIS A 412 10.97 -4.73 -14.36
C HIS A 412 12.05 -4.05 -13.51
N GLY A 413 11.74 -3.73 -12.25
CA GLY A 413 12.69 -3.13 -11.30
C GLY A 413 13.93 -4.00 -11.05
N TYR A 414 13.78 -5.32 -11.02
CA TYR A 414 14.86 -6.28 -10.78
C TYR A 414 15.91 -6.28 -11.89
N ARG A 415 15.53 -5.94 -13.12
CA ARG A 415 16.49 -5.76 -14.23
C ARG A 415 17.40 -4.54 -14.03
N LEU A 416 17.01 -3.61 -13.17
CA LEU A 416 17.66 -2.31 -13.00
C LEU A 416 18.28 -2.16 -11.60
N LEU A 417 18.43 -3.28 -10.87
CA LEU A 417 19.00 -3.33 -9.53
C LEU A 417 20.36 -2.62 -9.44
N ASP A 418 21.29 -2.91 -10.34
CA ASP A 418 22.64 -2.33 -10.30
C ASP A 418 22.61 -0.80 -10.29
N LYS A 419 21.64 -0.20 -10.97
CA LYS A 419 21.49 1.25 -11.08
C LYS A 419 20.73 1.84 -9.90
N TYR A 420 19.67 1.19 -9.41
CA TYR A 420 18.73 1.81 -8.48
C TYR A 420 18.77 1.26 -7.05
N SER A 421 19.35 0.08 -6.84
CA SER A 421 19.47 -0.51 -5.50
C SER A 421 20.19 0.40 -4.50
N PRO A 422 21.22 1.20 -4.86
CA PRO A 422 21.83 2.13 -3.92
C PRO A 422 20.84 3.14 -3.32
N PHE A 423 19.90 3.65 -4.11
CA PHE A 423 18.87 4.59 -3.61
C PHE A 423 17.90 3.92 -2.65
N HIS A 424 17.46 2.70 -2.99
CA HIS A 424 16.64 1.89 -2.09
C HIS A 424 17.36 1.57 -0.79
N GLN A 425 18.67 1.29 -0.84
CA GLN A 425 19.47 1.00 0.35
C GLN A 425 19.57 2.21 1.27
N VAL A 426 19.78 3.42 0.72
CA VAL A 426 19.77 4.66 1.50
C VAL A 426 18.44 4.85 2.24
N LEU A 427 17.31 4.57 1.59
CA LEU A 427 15.99 4.65 2.23
C LEU A 427 15.81 3.58 3.31
N LEU A 428 16.20 2.33 3.05
CA LEU A 428 16.12 1.26 4.05
C LEU A 428 16.99 1.55 5.28
N ASP A 429 18.23 2.01 5.07
CA ASP A 429 19.18 2.36 6.14
C ASP A 429 18.67 3.52 7.00
N SER A 430 17.80 4.36 6.44
CA SER A 430 17.15 5.46 7.16
C SER A 430 15.99 5.02 8.07
N LEU A 431 15.58 3.75 8.04
CA LEU A 431 14.52 3.21 8.89
C LEU A 431 15.06 2.51 10.13
N CYS A 432 14.58 2.93 11.31
CA CYS A 432 14.66 2.16 12.56
C CYS A 432 13.36 2.20 13.38
N VAL A 433 12.24 2.60 12.77
CA VAL A 433 10.90 2.42 13.33
C VAL A 433 10.02 1.70 12.31
N PHE A 434 9.35 0.63 12.72
CA PHE A 434 8.65 -0.28 11.84
C PHE A 434 7.26 -0.66 12.36
N ARG A 435 6.34 -1.02 11.47
CA ARG A 435 5.08 -1.66 11.86
C ARG A 435 5.36 -3.10 12.28
N LYS A 436 4.94 -3.51 13.48
CA LYS A 436 5.29 -4.84 14.01
C LYS A 436 4.72 -5.97 13.15
N SER A 437 3.45 -5.86 12.75
CA SER A 437 2.78 -6.87 11.94
C SER A 437 3.46 -7.11 10.58
N THR A 438 3.91 -6.04 9.91
CA THR A 438 4.70 -6.13 8.67
C THR A 438 6.00 -6.91 8.91
N ILE A 439 6.73 -6.59 9.97
CA ILE A 439 8.01 -7.25 10.29
C ILE A 439 7.83 -8.70 10.72
N ASP A 440 6.77 -9.03 11.47
CA ASP A 440 6.47 -10.41 11.84
C ASP A 440 6.21 -11.28 10.60
N ASN A 441 5.47 -10.74 9.62
CA ASN A 441 5.25 -11.42 8.33
C ASN A 441 6.56 -11.62 7.55
N ILE A 442 7.42 -10.60 7.50
CA ILE A 442 8.75 -10.70 6.88
C ILE A 442 9.61 -11.75 7.59
N GLY A 443 9.68 -11.72 8.91
CA GLY A 443 10.47 -12.68 9.70
C GLY A 443 10.02 -14.12 9.48
N ARG A 444 8.70 -14.36 9.37
CA ARG A 444 8.14 -15.66 9.00
C ARG A 444 8.63 -16.11 7.62
N LEU A 445 8.52 -15.24 6.61
CA LEU A 445 8.91 -15.53 5.22
C LEU A 445 10.42 -15.76 5.07
N VAL A 446 11.25 -15.02 5.80
CA VAL A 446 12.71 -15.22 5.84
C VAL A 446 13.04 -16.59 6.44
N LYS A 447 12.37 -16.97 7.54
CA LYS A 447 12.64 -18.26 8.21
C LYS A 447 12.25 -19.47 7.35
N SER A 448 11.18 -19.37 6.57
CA SER A 448 10.68 -20.47 5.74
C SER A 448 11.21 -20.45 4.30
N GLU A 449 11.84 -19.37 3.85
CA GLU A 449 12.26 -19.12 2.46
C GLU A 449 11.13 -19.33 1.43
N SER A 450 9.88 -19.19 1.86
CA SER A 450 8.69 -19.65 1.14
C SER A 450 8.01 -18.58 0.29
N ILE A 451 8.58 -17.38 0.17
CA ILE A 451 7.93 -16.24 -0.51
C ILE A 451 7.49 -16.57 -1.94
N GLY A 452 8.31 -17.30 -2.70
CA GLY A 452 8.01 -17.66 -4.08
C GLY A 452 6.76 -18.54 -4.17
N ASP A 453 6.70 -19.58 -3.34
CA ASP A 453 5.59 -20.54 -3.33
C ASP A 453 4.32 -19.94 -2.76
N GLU A 454 4.41 -19.19 -1.66
CA GLU A 454 3.25 -18.52 -1.05
C GLU A 454 2.65 -17.47 -1.98
N LEU A 455 3.48 -16.65 -2.62
CA LEU A 455 3.02 -15.64 -3.55
C LEU A 455 2.37 -16.27 -4.78
N GLN A 456 2.98 -17.34 -5.32
CA GLN A 456 2.42 -18.06 -6.45
C GLN A 456 1.09 -18.76 -6.08
N LYS A 457 1.00 -19.36 -4.89
CA LYS A 457 -0.20 -20.01 -4.38
C LYS A 457 -1.32 -18.99 -4.18
N LEU A 458 -1.01 -17.85 -3.56
CA LEU A 458 -1.97 -16.77 -3.34
C LEU A 458 -2.49 -16.21 -4.67
N PHE A 459 -1.61 -15.95 -5.63
CA PHE A 459 -1.98 -15.50 -6.97
C PHE A 459 -2.90 -16.50 -7.69
N VAL A 460 -2.54 -17.78 -7.73
CA VAL A 460 -3.33 -18.82 -8.41
C VAL A 460 -4.70 -19.03 -7.76
N ALA A 461 -4.76 -19.00 -6.43
CA ALA A 461 -6.00 -19.17 -5.69
C ALA A 461 -6.97 -18.00 -5.91
N ASN A 462 -6.45 -16.80 -6.20
CA ASN A 462 -7.24 -15.57 -6.20
C ASN A 462 -7.41 -14.92 -7.58
N GLU A 463 -6.71 -15.36 -8.62
CA GLU A 463 -6.85 -14.86 -9.99
C GLU A 463 -7.32 -15.93 -10.97
N PRO A 464 -8.59 -15.88 -11.45
CA PRO A 464 -9.09 -16.83 -12.44
C PRO A 464 -8.27 -16.86 -13.74
N LEU A 465 -7.64 -15.75 -14.09
CA LEU A 465 -6.84 -15.58 -15.30
C LEU A 465 -5.34 -15.83 -15.07
N PHE A 466 -4.96 -16.49 -13.97
CA PHE A 466 -3.55 -16.72 -13.63
C PHE A 466 -2.73 -17.37 -14.76
N ARG A 467 -3.36 -18.17 -15.64
CA ARG A 467 -2.70 -18.85 -16.76
C ARG A 467 -2.20 -17.91 -17.85
N TYR A 468 -2.74 -16.70 -17.94
CA TYR A 468 -2.33 -15.69 -18.92
C TYR A 468 -1.06 -14.94 -18.49
N ILE A 469 -0.65 -15.09 -17.24
CA ILE A 469 0.49 -14.39 -16.67
C ILE A 469 1.59 -15.41 -16.36
N PRO A 470 2.83 -15.20 -16.84
CA PRO A 470 3.93 -16.07 -16.50
C PRO A 470 4.16 -16.10 -14.98
N LYS A 471 4.58 -17.26 -14.48
CA LYS A 471 4.92 -17.46 -13.07
C LYS A 471 6.15 -16.63 -12.67
N LEU A 472 6.28 -16.39 -11.37
CA LEU A 472 7.49 -15.77 -10.82
C LEU A 472 8.71 -16.66 -11.09
N GLN A 473 9.71 -16.13 -11.80
CA GLN A 473 10.90 -16.89 -12.18
C GLN A 473 11.80 -17.13 -10.96
N LYS A 474 12.51 -18.27 -10.91
CA LYS A 474 13.43 -18.62 -9.81
C LYS A 474 14.44 -17.51 -9.50
N LYS A 475 14.96 -16.83 -10.51
CA LYS A 475 15.87 -15.69 -10.35
C LYS A 475 15.23 -14.53 -9.55
N ASN A 476 13.95 -14.24 -9.82
CA ASN A 476 13.22 -13.18 -9.13
C ASN A 476 12.87 -13.59 -7.70
N VAL A 477 12.54 -14.87 -7.47
CA VAL A 477 12.34 -15.42 -6.12
C VAL A 477 13.63 -15.28 -5.29
N LYS A 478 14.79 -15.62 -5.87
CA LYS A 478 16.08 -15.48 -5.19
C LYS A 478 16.34 -14.03 -4.77
N ILE A 479 16.18 -13.08 -5.69
CA ILE A 479 16.31 -11.64 -5.40
C ILE A 479 15.36 -11.22 -4.28
N LEU A 480 14.09 -11.63 -4.35
CA LEU A 480 13.09 -11.25 -3.35
C LEU A 480 13.44 -11.81 -1.95
N ASN A 481 13.91 -13.06 -1.87
CA ASN A 481 14.41 -13.66 -0.62
C ASN A 481 15.63 -12.92 -0.06
N GLU A 482 16.61 -12.57 -0.90
CA GLU A 482 17.79 -11.79 -0.49
C GLU A 482 17.35 -10.43 0.09
N ARG A 483 16.41 -9.74 -0.55
CA ARG A 483 15.93 -8.43 -0.11
C ARG A 483 15.06 -8.50 1.16
N LEU A 484 14.28 -9.56 1.34
CA LEU A 484 13.58 -9.82 2.61
C LEU A 484 14.57 -9.99 3.76
N LEU A 485 15.66 -10.71 3.52
CA LEU A 485 16.72 -10.92 4.49
C LEU A 485 17.43 -9.60 4.84
N ASP A 486 17.65 -8.71 3.87
CA ASP A 486 18.27 -7.40 4.13
C ASP A 486 17.39 -6.51 5.01
N ILE A 487 16.07 -6.48 4.77
CA ILE A 487 15.13 -5.79 5.67
C ILE A 487 15.17 -6.40 7.07
N TYR A 488 15.13 -7.73 7.17
CA TYR A 488 15.16 -8.41 8.47
C TYR A 488 16.46 -8.10 9.24
N ARG A 489 17.61 -8.05 8.56
CA ARG A 489 18.90 -7.64 9.15
C ARG A 489 18.88 -6.18 9.60
N GLN A 490 18.28 -5.28 8.83
CA GLN A 490 18.15 -3.88 9.24
C GLN A 490 17.32 -3.76 10.53
N VAL A 491 16.21 -4.49 10.63
CA VAL A 491 15.40 -4.55 11.87
C VAL A 491 16.23 -5.06 13.04
N GLN A 492 16.96 -6.18 12.88
CA GLN A 492 17.81 -6.74 13.93
C GLN A 492 18.90 -5.76 14.39
N ARG A 493 19.49 -5.03 13.44
CA ARG A 493 20.48 -3.98 13.72
C ARG A 493 19.85 -2.85 14.54
N CYS A 494 18.70 -2.32 14.12
CA CYS A 494 18.00 -1.26 14.86
C CYS A 494 17.58 -1.72 16.25
N TYR A 495 17.03 -2.93 16.38
CA TYR A 495 16.65 -3.51 17.68
C TYR A 495 17.87 -3.57 18.60
N SER A 496 18.99 -4.09 18.10
CA SER A 496 20.25 -4.17 18.85
C SER A 496 20.84 -2.80 19.19
N LEU A 497 20.56 -1.77 18.40
CA LEU A 497 21.07 -0.42 18.64
C LEU A 497 20.27 0.30 19.73
N TYR A 498 18.95 0.15 19.72
CA TYR A 498 18.03 0.92 20.57
C TYR A 498 17.51 0.17 21.80
N ASN A 499 17.75 -1.15 21.91
CA ASN A 499 17.40 -1.94 23.09
C ASN A 499 18.63 -2.45 23.88
N LYS A 500 19.83 -1.93 23.59
CA LYS A 500 20.99 -2.17 24.45
C LYS A 500 20.81 -1.45 25.78
N LYS A 501 20.78 -2.24 26.86
CA LYS A 501 20.86 -1.77 28.25
C LYS A 501 22.26 -1.28 28.60
#